data_AF-A0A816GXA6-F1
#
_entry.id   AF-A0A816GXA6-F1
#
_cell.length_a   1.000
_cell.length_b   1.000
_cell.length_c   1.000
_cell.angle_alpha   90.00
_cell.angle_beta   90.00
_cell.angle_gamma   90.00
#
_symmetry.space_group_name_H-M   'P 1'
#
loop_
_entity.id
_entity.type
_entity.pdbx_description
1 polymer ?
#
loop_
_entity_poly.entity_id
_entity_poly.type
_entity_poly.pdbx_seq_one_letter_code
_entity_poly.pdbx_strand_id
1 'polypeptide(L)'
;MTNSISQTIYNALVKLNLFKKPLLDDQPRTVLIGICETFVYVILVLGAIGIITTYYTVTERVVTKTIENPTLTMYLSLYNQYKSSLTCPCTQIAVPYKKFLTVNPSYHQYCSSYYNSKAWLEIVQSIDLYLERAGNPTIASPTSIFIALSDFCRFSGETVNDSLASFYQSSLISGYTIQPDIFESQAEAIVNLFISSTSNSFKRSAALIRRILANDQVLRGAHGTNFYATVDTTQQTSDTGVKFAFRTITTANNTPCYCYIDSSCADVAYIQSLNPNSPSLLVPGVYVGCSIIESLYISTLQVFYDSAFIASLNIPSNVPVVPLNRTVPSRYNTTTPLGSIIEQLFVEDWNTTYAFEDYYIGCQPSSCSYIVQIRRETVEILTPVL
;
A
#
# COMPACT_ATOMS: atom_id res chain seq x y z
N MET A 1 -23.59 -73.67 -61.31
CA MET A 1 -24.11 -72.31 -60.99
C MET A 1 -23.02 -71.26 -60.73
N THR A 2 -21.73 -71.60 -60.79
CA THR A 2 -20.61 -70.68 -60.51
C THR A 2 -20.14 -69.83 -61.70
N ASN A 3 -20.41 -70.24 -62.96
CA ASN A 3 -19.95 -69.52 -64.16
C ASN A 3 -20.71 -68.22 -64.48
N SER A 4 -22.00 -68.12 -64.13
CA SER A 4 -22.82 -66.93 -64.43
C SER A 4 -22.37 -65.71 -63.61
N ILE A 5 -21.99 -65.92 -62.35
CA ILE A 5 -21.56 -64.86 -61.43
C ILE A 5 -20.19 -64.32 -61.85
N SER A 6 -19.26 -65.20 -62.25
CA SER A 6 -17.92 -64.82 -62.72
C SER A 6 -17.95 -63.91 -63.95
N GLN A 7 -18.76 -64.23 -64.96
CA GLN A 7 -18.90 -63.39 -66.16
C GLN A 7 -19.60 -62.06 -65.87
N THR A 8 -20.57 -62.06 -64.96
CA THR A 8 -21.25 -60.83 -64.53
C THR A 8 -20.29 -59.89 -63.81
N ILE A 9 -19.45 -60.44 -62.92
CA ILE A 9 -18.40 -59.69 -62.22
C ILE A 9 -17.37 -59.16 -63.23
N TYR A 10 -16.88 -60.00 -64.15
CA TYR A 10 -15.89 -59.58 -65.16
C TYR A 10 -16.41 -58.44 -66.05
N ASN A 11 -17.66 -58.53 -66.52
CA ASN A 11 -18.27 -57.48 -67.35
C ASN A 11 -18.51 -56.18 -66.56
N ALA A 12 -18.82 -56.26 -65.27
CA ALA A 12 -18.89 -55.09 -64.39
C ALA A 12 -17.50 -54.44 -64.23
N LEU A 13 -16.45 -55.24 -64.03
CA LEU A 13 -15.06 -54.76 -63.88
C LEU A 13 -14.52 -54.10 -65.15
N VAL A 14 -14.84 -54.65 -66.33
CA VAL A 14 -14.45 -54.04 -67.62
C VAL A 14 -15.15 -52.70 -67.83
N LYS A 15 -16.41 -52.54 -67.39
CA LYS A 15 -17.14 -51.26 -67.45
C LYS A 15 -16.61 -50.20 -66.48
N LEU A 16 -16.02 -50.63 -65.36
CA LEU A 16 -15.45 -49.77 -64.33
C LEU A 16 -13.99 -49.37 -64.61
N ASN A 17 -13.35 -49.93 -65.64
CA ASN A 17 -11.97 -49.61 -66.01
C ASN A 17 -11.82 -48.15 -66.45
N LEU A 18 -11.27 -47.31 -65.56
CA LEU A 18 -11.06 -45.87 -65.77
C LEU A 18 -9.90 -45.58 -66.74
N PHE A 19 -8.98 -46.54 -66.93
CA PHE A 19 -7.78 -46.40 -67.76
C PHE A 19 -7.90 -47.14 -69.11
N LYS A 20 -9.12 -47.27 -69.64
CA LYS A 20 -9.36 -47.93 -70.93
C LYS A 20 -8.68 -47.17 -72.07
N LYS A 21 -7.76 -47.83 -72.77
CA LYS A 21 -7.11 -47.28 -73.98
C LYS A 21 -8.03 -47.42 -75.21
N PRO A 22 -8.01 -46.47 -76.16
CA PRO A 22 -8.85 -46.54 -77.35
C PRO A 22 -8.42 -47.64 -78.33
N LEU A 23 -9.33 -48.60 -78.57
CA LEU A 23 -9.58 -49.55 -79.68
C LEU A 23 -8.45 -50.16 -80.54
N LEU A 24 -7.18 -49.79 -80.39
CA LEU A 24 -6.05 -50.33 -81.17
C LEU A 24 -5.28 -51.44 -80.44
N ASP A 25 -5.62 -51.74 -79.19
CA ASP A 25 -4.87 -52.66 -78.33
C ASP A 25 -5.81 -53.49 -77.44
N ASP A 26 -6.72 -54.23 -78.07
CA ASP A 26 -7.69 -55.15 -77.44
C ASP A 26 -7.03 -56.49 -77.01
N GLN A 27 -5.77 -56.43 -76.57
CA GLN A 27 -5.10 -57.61 -76.02
C GLN A 27 -5.68 -57.95 -74.64
N PRO A 28 -5.90 -59.24 -74.32
CA PRO A 28 -6.41 -59.65 -73.01
C PRO A 28 -5.55 -59.13 -71.84
N ARG A 29 -4.24 -58.97 -72.06
CA ARG A 29 -3.29 -58.46 -71.07
C ARG A 29 -3.43 -56.96 -70.80
N THR A 30 -3.72 -56.15 -71.82
CA THR A 30 -3.80 -54.68 -71.68
C THR A 30 -5.08 -54.26 -70.98
N VAL A 31 -6.18 -54.99 -71.21
CA VAL A 31 -7.42 -54.86 -70.44
C VAL A 31 -7.22 -55.22 -68.97
N LEU A 32 -6.48 -56.31 -68.70
CA LEU A 32 -6.19 -56.75 -67.32
C LEU A 32 -5.34 -55.73 -66.55
N ILE A 33 -4.32 -55.14 -67.21
CA ILE A 33 -3.47 -54.09 -66.63
C ILE A 33 -4.32 -52.85 -66.29
N GLY A 34 -5.19 -52.40 -67.19
CA GLY A 34 -6.06 -51.25 -66.93
C GLY A 34 -7.06 -51.49 -65.79
N ILE A 35 -7.57 -52.72 -65.64
CA ILE A 35 -8.39 -53.11 -64.49
C ILE A 35 -7.57 -53.02 -63.19
N CYS A 36 -6.34 -53.56 -63.17
CA CYS A 36 -5.45 -53.45 -62.02
C CYS A 36 -5.09 -52.00 -61.66
N GLU A 37 -4.76 -51.16 -62.65
CA GLU A 37 -4.48 -49.74 -62.45
C GLU A 37 -5.70 -49.00 -61.89
N THR A 38 -6.90 -49.32 -62.37
CA THR A 38 -8.16 -48.80 -61.85
C THR A 38 -8.35 -49.19 -60.38
N PHE A 39 -8.11 -50.45 -60.02
CA PHE A 39 -8.22 -50.89 -58.62
C PHE A 39 -7.20 -50.21 -57.71
N VAL A 40 -5.94 -50.11 -58.13
CA VAL A 40 -4.91 -49.40 -57.35
C VAL A 40 -5.28 -47.93 -57.20
N TYR A 41 -5.75 -47.27 -58.26
CA TYR A 41 -6.21 -45.89 -58.21
C TYR A 41 -7.39 -45.71 -57.25
N VAL A 42 -8.42 -46.55 -57.33
CA VAL A 42 -9.58 -46.48 -56.43
C VAL A 42 -9.17 -46.71 -54.97
N ILE A 43 -8.29 -47.69 -54.70
CA ILE A 43 -7.78 -47.94 -53.34
C ILE A 43 -6.98 -46.73 -52.82
N LEU A 44 -6.13 -46.14 -53.65
CA LEU A 44 -5.35 -44.95 -53.28
C LEU A 44 -6.24 -43.74 -53.01
N VAL A 45 -7.26 -43.50 -53.85
CA VAL A 45 -8.22 -42.41 -53.67
C VAL A 45 -9.05 -42.61 -52.40
N LEU A 46 -9.58 -43.82 -52.17
CA LEU A 46 -10.31 -44.13 -50.94
C LEU A 46 -9.41 -44.03 -49.70
N GLY A 47 -8.15 -44.44 -49.80
CA GLY A 47 -7.15 -44.28 -48.76
C GLY A 47 -6.85 -42.82 -48.44
N ALA A 48 -6.66 -41.97 -49.46
CA ALA A 48 -6.45 -40.55 -49.29
C ALA A 48 -7.67 -39.85 -48.67
N ILE A 49 -8.88 -40.16 -49.14
CA ILE A 49 -10.13 -39.67 -48.55
C ILE A 49 -10.24 -40.10 -47.09
N GLY A 50 -9.91 -41.36 -46.77
CA GLY A 50 -9.91 -41.87 -45.40
C GLY A 50 -8.93 -41.14 -44.48
N ILE A 51 -7.70 -40.89 -44.93
CA ILE A 51 -6.67 -40.14 -44.17
C ILE A 51 -7.14 -38.71 -43.91
N ILE A 52 -7.64 -38.02 -44.95
CA ILE A 52 -8.18 -36.66 -44.84
C ILE A 52 -9.35 -36.65 -43.85
N THR A 53 -10.33 -37.53 -44.01
CA THR A 53 -11.50 -37.58 -43.11
C THR A 53 -11.06 -37.79 -41.66
N THR A 54 -10.13 -38.71 -41.41
CA THR A 54 -9.61 -38.98 -40.07
C THR A 54 -8.91 -37.76 -39.49
N TYR A 55 -8.02 -37.13 -40.26
CA TYR A 55 -7.33 -35.90 -39.86
C TYR A 55 -8.30 -34.78 -39.48
N TYR A 56 -9.33 -34.53 -40.29
CA TYR A 56 -10.32 -33.49 -40.01
C TYR A 56 -11.25 -33.83 -38.83
N THR A 57 -11.54 -35.10 -38.59
CA THR A 57 -12.33 -35.51 -37.41
C THR A 57 -11.57 -35.38 -36.09
N VAL A 58 -10.24 -35.50 -36.13
CA VAL A 58 -9.37 -35.43 -34.94
C VAL A 58 -8.90 -34.01 -34.65
N THR A 59 -8.81 -33.15 -35.68
CA THR A 59 -8.25 -31.81 -35.52
C THR A 59 -9.31 -30.81 -35.05
N GLU A 60 -9.16 -30.31 -33.83
CA GLU A 60 -10.00 -29.24 -33.29
C GLU A 60 -9.58 -27.87 -33.84
N ARG A 61 -10.54 -26.94 -33.92
CA ARG A 61 -10.31 -25.56 -34.33
C ARG A 61 -10.42 -24.64 -33.11
N VAL A 62 -9.45 -23.74 -33.01
CA VAL A 62 -9.45 -22.65 -32.04
C VAL A 62 -10.36 -21.53 -32.57
N VAL A 63 -11.39 -21.16 -31.79
CA VAL A 63 -12.32 -20.08 -32.14
C VAL A 63 -12.41 -19.09 -30.99
N THR A 64 -12.34 -17.80 -31.33
CA THR A 64 -12.60 -16.72 -30.39
C THR A 64 -14.10 -16.45 -30.33
N LYS A 65 -14.66 -16.52 -29.13
CA LYS A 65 -16.04 -16.11 -28.83
C LYS A 65 -15.99 -14.75 -28.16
N THR A 66 -16.87 -13.84 -28.57
CA THR A 66 -16.98 -12.49 -28.00
C THR A 66 -18.39 -12.29 -27.46
N ILE A 67 -18.48 -11.68 -26.29
CA ILE A 67 -19.72 -11.22 -25.68
C ILE A 67 -19.65 -9.71 -25.49
N GLU A 68 -20.77 -9.04 -25.73
CA GLU A 68 -20.89 -7.58 -25.60
C GLU A 68 -21.47 -7.21 -24.23
N ASN A 69 -20.97 -6.12 -23.64
CA ASN A 69 -21.41 -5.53 -22.36
C ASN A 69 -21.61 -6.56 -21.23
N PRO A 70 -20.55 -7.30 -20.83
CA PRO A 70 -20.65 -8.36 -19.85
C PRO A 70 -20.95 -7.83 -18.44
N THR A 71 -21.95 -8.43 -17.78
CA THR A 71 -22.18 -8.21 -16.34
C THR A 71 -21.04 -8.80 -15.53
N LEU A 72 -20.84 -8.32 -14.29
CA LEU A 72 -19.81 -8.86 -13.38
C LEU A 72 -19.97 -10.37 -13.18
N THR A 73 -21.19 -10.85 -12.99
CA THR A 73 -21.47 -12.29 -12.81
C THR A 73 -21.12 -13.10 -14.06
N MET A 74 -21.33 -12.54 -15.25
CA MET A 74 -20.96 -13.19 -16.51
C MET A 74 -19.46 -13.18 -16.74
N TYR A 75 -18.77 -12.10 -16.36
CA TYR A 75 -17.31 -12.06 -16.36
C TYR A 75 -16.72 -13.10 -15.41
N LEU A 76 -17.21 -13.18 -14.16
CA LEU A 76 -16.69 -14.12 -13.16
C LEU A 76 -16.91 -15.58 -13.59
N SER A 77 -18.05 -15.90 -14.20
CA SER A 77 -18.31 -17.25 -14.70
C SER A 77 -17.37 -17.61 -15.87
N LEU A 78 -17.15 -16.69 -16.80
CA LEU A 78 -16.19 -16.89 -17.90
C LEU A 78 -14.75 -16.96 -17.39
N TYR A 79 -14.39 -16.16 -16.40
CA TYR A 79 -13.05 -16.16 -15.82
C TYR A 79 -12.74 -17.51 -15.17
N ASN A 80 -13.71 -18.09 -14.45
CA ASN A 80 -13.56 -19.42 -13.86
C ASN A 80 -13.36 -20.53 -14.90
N GLN A 81 -13.90 -20.37 -16.12
CA GLN A 81 -13.83 -21.39 -17.17
C GLN A 81 -12.68 -21.18 -18.16
N TYR A 82 -12.33 -19.93 -18.46
CA TYR A 82 -11.42 -19.53 -19.55
C TYR A 82 -10.33 -18.56 -19.11
N LYS A 83 -9.92 -18.62 -17.83
CA LYS A 83 -8.94 -17.71 -17.19
C LYS A 83 -7.76 -17.29 -18.06
N SER A 84 -7.14 -18.23 -18.77
CA SER A 84 -5.91 -17.99 -19.54
C SER A 84 -6.12 -17.25 -20.87
N SER A 85 -7.34 -17.24 -21.41
CA SER A 85 -7.66 -16.65 -22.72
C SER A 85 -8.71 -15.54 -22.66
N LEU A 86 -9.34 -15.33 -21.50
CA LEU A 86 -10.33 -14.28 -21.31
C LEU A 86 -9.66 -12.90 -21.30
N THR A 87 -10.09 -12.04 -22.22
CA THR A 87 -9.64 -10.66 -22.32
C THR A 87 -10.85 -9.74 -22.46
N CYS A 88 -10.91 -8.71 -21.62
CA CYS A 88 -12.02 -7.76 -21.59
C CYS A 88 -11.47 -6.34 -21.64
N PRO A 89 -11.53 -5.63 -22.79
CA PRO A 89 -11.12 -4.23 -22.87
C PRO A 89 -12.02 -3.33 -22.00
N CYS A 90 -11.40 -2.48 -21.18
CA CYS A 90 -12.11 -1.45 -20.43
C CYS A 90 -12.48 -0.29 -21.36
N THR A 91 -13.69 0.25 -21.24
CA THR A 91 -14.02 1.53 -21.89
C THR A 91 -13.41 2.70 -21.12
N GLN A 92 -13.37 2.62 -19.80
CA GLN A 92 -12.68 3.57 -18.93
C GLN A 92 -11.33 3.01 -18.53
N ILE A 93 -10.28 3.48 -19.19
CA ILE A 93 -8.90 3.01 -18.95
C ILE A 93 -8.30 3.52 -17.64
N ALA A 94 -8.93 4.52 -17.01
CA ALA A 94 -8.49 5.15 -15.78
C ALA A 94 -9.61 5.11 -14.74
N VAL A 95 -9.46 4.25 -13.74
CA VAL A 95 -10.44 4.10 -12.65
C VAL A 95 -9.89 4.78 -11.40
N PRO A 96 -10.52 5.85 -10.88
CA PRO A 96 -10.05 6.54 -9.68
C PRO A 96 -10.00 5.61 -8.48
N TYR A 97 -8.93 5.69 -7.68
CA TYR A 97 -8.75 4.86 -6.48
C TYR A 97 -9.92 4.99 -5.51
N LYS A 98 -10.50 6.20 -5.37
CA LYS A 98 -11.67 6.45 -4.53
C LYS A 98 -12.87 5.54 -4.82
N LYS A 99 -13.00 5.02 -6.04
CA LYS A 99 -14.13 4.16 -6.41
C LYS A 99 -14.05 2.78 -5.76
N PHE A 100 -12.85 2.23 -5.58
CA PHE A 100 -12.66 0.82 -5.23
C PHE A 100 -11.72 0.56 -4.06
N LEU A 101 -11.05 1.59 -3.54
CA LEU A 101 -10.17 1.53 -2.37
C LEU A 101 -10.69 2.43 -1.27
N THR A 102 -10.67 1.94 -0.03
CA THR A 102 -10.81 2.76 1.16
C THR A 102 -9.63 2.52 2.08
N VAL A 103 -9.06 3.60 2.61
CA VAL A 103 -7.99 3.61 3.61
C VAL A 103 -8.48 4.42 4.80
N ASN A 104 -8.51 3.80 5.98
CA ASN A 104 -9.01 4.43 7.21
C ASN A 104 -8.01 4.29 8.37
N PRO A 105 -7.10 5.27 8.54
CA PRO A 105 -6.08 5.21 9.57
C PRO A 105 -6.68 5.29 10.97
N SER A 106 -6.27 4.39 11.85
CA SER A 106 -6.43 4.52 13.29
C SER A 106 -5.17 5.12 13.90
N TYR A 107 -5.34 6.11 14.77
CA TYR A 107 -4.22 6.79 15.42
C TYR A 107 -4.01 6.29 16.84
N HIS A 108 -2.79 6.46 17.34
CA HIS A 108 -2.41 6.13 18.71
C HIS A 108 -3.31 6.88 19.70
N GLN A 109 -3.74 6.19 20.76
CA GLN A 109 -4.76 6.68 21.72
C GLN A 109 -4.44 8.06 22.33
N TYR A 110 -3.16 8.41 22.43
CA TYR A 110 -2.71 9.74 22.86
C TYR A 110 -3.38 10.85 22.03
N CYS A 111 -3.40 10.73 20.70
CA CYS A 111 -3.91 11.78 19.81
C CYS A 111 -5.42 12.02 19.95
N SER A 112 -6.17 11.08 20.51
CA SER A 112 -7.60 11.22 20.83
C SER A 112 -7.88 11.43 22.33
N SER A 113 -6.84 11.42 23.17
CA SER A 113 -6.98 11.51 24.62
C SER A 113 -7.14 12.96 25.10
N TYR A 114 -7.52 13.11 26.38
CA TYR A 114 -7.58 14.43 27.03
C TYR A 114 -6.21 15.15 27.03
N TYR A 115 -5.09 14.42 27.00
CA TYR A 115 -3.74 14.99 26.93
C TYR A 115 -3.47 15.75 25.62
N ASN A 116 -4.24 15.48 24.55
CA ASN A 116 -4.18 16.24 23.30
C ASN A 116 -5.21 17.37 23.24
N SER A 117 -5.93 17.65 24.33
CA SER A 117 -6.93 18.71 24.38
C SER A 117 -6.33 20.09 24.68
N LYS A 118 -6.96 21.15 24.19
CA LYS A 118 -6.58 22.53 24.52
C LYS A 118 -6.61 22.79 26.03
N ALA A 119 -7.63 22.25 26.73
CA ALA A 119 -7.79 22.41 28.17
C ALA A 119 -6.61 21.83 28.96
N TRP A 120 -6.11 20.66 28.56
CA TRP A 120 -4.90 20.10 29.16
C TRP A 120 -3.68 21.00 28.93
N LEU A 121 -3.46 21.45 27.69
CA LEU A 121 -2.31 22.30 27.36
C LEU A 121 -2.32 23.63 28.16
N GLU A 122 -3.49 24.23 28.35
CA GLU A 122 -3.67 25.43 29.19
C GLU A 122 -3.33 25.16 30.66
N ILE A 123 -3.72 24.01 31.21
CA ILE A 123 -3.38 23.61 32.59
C ILE A 123 -1.87 23.50 32.74
N VAL A 124 -1.19 22.75 31.86
CA VAL A 124 0.25 22.55 31.99
C VAL A 124 1.02 23.86 31.79
N GLN A 125 0.55 24.75 30.90
CA GLN A 125 1.13 26.08 30.72
C GLN A 125 0.98 26.97 31.97
N SER A 126 -0.15 26.87 32.69
CA SER A 126 -0.34 27.61 33.94
C SER A 126 0.60 27.14 35.06
N ILE A 127 0.89 25.84 35.12
CA ILE A 127 1.86 25.25 36.06
C ILE A 127 3.26 25.78 35.74
N ASP A 128 3.61 25.88 34.46
CA ASP A 128 4.92 26.32 34.00
C ASP A 128 5.20 27.81 34.31
N LEU A 129 4.24 28.69 34.00
CA LEU A 129 4.34 30.12 34.30
C LEU A 129 4.51 30.40 35.81
N TYR A 130 3.94 29.53 36.65
CA TYR A 130 4.10 29.63 38.09
C TYR A 130 5.52 29.24 38.54
N LEU A 131 6.12 28.23 37.91
CA LEU A 131 7.49 27.77 38.20
C LEU A 131 8.55 28.76 37.67
N GLU A 132 8.36 29.36 36.49
CA GLU A 132 9.26 30.37 35.95
C GLU A 132 9.33 31.62 36.86
N ARG A 133 8.18 32.09 37.35
CA ARG A 133 8.09 33.24 38.27
C ARG A 133 8.76 33.00 39.62
N ALA A 134 8.95 31.74 40.02
CA ALA A 134 9.64 31.37 41.25
C ALA A 134 11.18 31.44 41.14
N GLY A 135 11.72 31.96 40.02
CA GLY A 135 13.14 32.27 39.87
C GLY A 135 14.01 31.11 39.37
N ASN A 136 13.39 30.10 38.74
CA ASN A 136 14.08 28.91 38.23
C ASN A 136 13.94 28.84 36.70
N PRO A 137 14.67 29.68 35.92
CA PRO A 137 14.48 29.85 34.49
C PRO A 137 15.02 28.67 33.65
N THR A 138 15.03 27.46 34.21
CA THR A 138 15.81 26.37 33.66
C THR A 138 15.03 25.08 33.64
N ILE A 139 14.45 24.80 32.48
CA ILE A 139 14.39 23.52 31.74
C ILE A 139 13.37 23.75 30.63
N ALA A 140 13.61 23.28 29.40
CA ALA A 140 12.56 23.26 28.38
C ALA A 140 11.36 22.56 29.03
N SER A 141 10.30 23.31 29.32
CA SER A 141 9.32 22.81 30.26
C SER A 141 8.67 21.54 29.71
N PRO A 142 8.30 20.57 30.55
CA PRO A 142 7.48 19.44 30.13
C PRO A 142 6.26 19.89 29.31
N THR A 143 5.73 21.10 29.58
CA THR A 143 4.70 21.78 28.79
C THR A 143 5.07 21.94 27.32
N SER A 144 6.25 22.46 27.03
CA SER A 144 6.71 22.66 25.64
C SER A 144 6.80 21.35 24.88
N ILE A 145 7.19 20.27 25.57
CA ILE A 145 7.22 18.91 25.01
C ILE A 145 5.80 18.41 24.73
N PHE A 146 4.85 18.62 25.65
CA PHE A 146 3.46 18.21 25.46
C PHE A 146 2.75 19.01 24.36
N ILE A 147 3.01 20.31 24.24
CA ILE A 147 2.51 21.13 23.12
C ILE A 147 3.04 20.59 21.79
N ALA A 148 4.36 20.36 21.70
CA ALA A 148 4.95 19.82 20.48
C ALA A 148 4.39 18.43 20.13
N LEU A 149 4.20 17.55 21.13
CA LEU A 149 3.59 16.24 20.94
C LEU A 149 2.17 16.35 20.34
N SER A 150 1.36 17.26 20.86
CA SER A 150 0.02 17.55 20.35
C SER A 150 0.03 18.12 18.93
N ASP A 151 0.97 19.01 18.63
CA ASP A 151 1.19 19.52 17.27
C ASP A 151 1.57 18.41 16.29
N PHE A 152 2.45 17.47 16.69
CA PHE A 152 2.80 16.34 15.83
C PHE A 152 1.62 15.39 15.57
N CYS A 153 0.72 15.18 16.54
CA CYS A 153 -0.54 14.46 16.29
C CYS A 153 -1.39 15.17 15.23
N ARG A 154 -1.56 16.49 15.37
CA ARG A 154 -2.33 17.30 14.42
C ARG A 154 -1.70 17.29 13.03
N PHE A 155 -0.40 17.55 12.91
CA PHE A 155 0.33 17.53 11.65
C PHE A 155 0.29 16.16 10.98
N SER A 156 0.31 15.08 11.76
CA SER A 156 0.15 13.73 11.20
C SER A 156 -1.22 13.56 10.56
N GLY A 157 -2.30 13.95 11.26
CA GLY A 157 -3.67 13.90 10.73
C GLY A 157 -3.85 14.76 9.48
N GLU A 158 -3.33 15.98 9.47
CA GLU A 158 -3.34 16.88 8.30
C GLU A 158 -2.58 16.25 7.12
N THR A 159 -1.37 15.76 7.36
CA THR A 159 -0.53 15.13 6.33
C THR A 159 -1.22 13.93 5.69
N VAL A 160 -1.84 13.07 6.50
CA VAL A 160 -2.56 11.89 6.01
C VAL A 160 -3.79 12.29 5.21
N ASN A 161 -4.58 13.26 5.69
CA ASN A 161 -5.77 13.73 4.99
C ASN A 161 -5.43 14.35 3.63
N ASP A 162 -4.40 15.20 3.57
CA ASP A 162 -3.95 15.84 2.33
C ASP A 162 -3.40 14.81 1.34
N SER A 163 -2.66 13.83 1.85
CA SER A 163 -2.12 12.73 1.04
C SER A 163 -3.24 11.83 0.51
N LEU A 164 -4.25 11.52 1.34
CA LEU A 164 -5.44 10.76 0.92
C LEU A 164 -6.24 11.51 -0.14
N ALA A 165 -6.41 12.83 0.00
CA ALA A 165 -7.12 13.64 -0.98
C ALA A 165 -6.45 13.55 -2.37
N SER A 166 -5.11 13.57 -2.41
CA SER A 166 -4.34 13.42 -3.65
C SER A 166 -4.34 11.96 -4.16
N PHE A 167 -4.24 10.99 -3.27
CA PHE A 167 -4.29 9.57 -3.57
C PHE A 167 -5.63 9.19 -4.23
N TYR A 168 -6.75 9.64 -3.66
CA TYR A 168 -8.08 9.33 -4.18
C TYR A 168 -8.42 10.01 -5.52
N GLN A 169 -7.68 11.05 -5.91
CA GLN A 169 -7.76 11.64 -7.25
C GLN A 169 -6.94 10.86 -8.30
N SER A 170 -5.96 10.08 -7.84
CA SER A 170 -5.16 9.22 -8.72
C SER A 170 -5.99 8.02 -9.22
N SER A 171 -5.58 7.44 -10.35
CA SER A 171 -6.33 6.38 -11.02
C SER A 171 -5.46 5.17 -11.32
N LEU A 172 -6.09 4.00 -11.25
CA LEU A 172 -5.54 2.76 -11.76
C LEU A 172 -5.68 2.75 -13.28
N ILE A 173 -4.54 2.70 -13.97
CA ILE A 173 -4.50 2.74 -15.44
C ILE A 173 -4.40 1.31 -15.97
N SER A 174 -5.43 0.87 -16.68
CA SER A 174 -5.43 -0.41 -17.39
C SER A 174 -6.34 -0.37 -18.61
N GLY A 175 -5.84 -0.84 -19.75
CA GLY A 175 -6.65 -1.01 -20.96
C GLY A 175 -7.59 -2.21 -20.91
N TYR A 176 -7.38 -3.13 -19.95
CA TYR A 176 -8.14 -4.37 -19.80
C TYR A 176 -8.56 -4.56 -18.35
N THR A 177 -9.64 -5.31 -18.14
CA THR A 177 -10.08 -5.70 -16.80
C THR A 177 -8.97 -6.50 -16.11
N ILE A 178 -8.52 -6.02 -14.95
CA ILE A 178 -7.58 -6.75 -14.10
C ILE A 178 -8.25 -8.03 -13.59
N GLN A 179 -7.47 -9.11 -13.54
CA GLN A 179 -7.98 -10.40 -13.11
C GLN A 179 -8.25 -10.41 -11.59
N PRO A 180 -9.32 -11.09 -11.12
CA PRO A 180 -9.69 -11.12 -9.70
C PRO A 180 -8.58 -11.58 -8.76
N ASP A 181 -7.76 -12.54 -9.19
CA ASP A 181 -6.66 -13.11 -8.40
C ASP A 181 -5.45 -12.18 -8.27
N ILE A 182 -5.30 -11.21 -9.17
CA ILE A 182 -4.20 -10.24 -9.16
C ILE A 182 -4.66 -8.91 -8.55
N PHE A 183 -5.94 -8.59 -8.66
CA PHE A 183 -6.52 -7.31 -8.23
C PHE A 183 -6.14 -6.94 -6.80
N GLU A 184 -6.33 -7.85 -5.85
CA GLU A 184 -6.06 -7.57 -4.44
C GLU A 184 -4.58 -7.28 -4.20
N SER A 185 -3.67 -8.09 -4.76
CA SER A 185 -2.22 -7.85 -4.64
C SER A 185 -1.78 -6.53 -5.26
N GLN A 186 -2.41 -6.12 -6.37
CA GLN A 186 -2.12 -4.85 -7.03
C GLN A 186 -2.68 -3.66 -6.22
N ALA A 187 -3.89 -3.79 -5.68
CA ALA A 187 -4.49 -2.80 -4.78
C ALA A 187 -3.65 -2.61 -3.52
N GLU A 188 -3.20 -3.71 -2.90
CA GLU A 188 -2.34 -3.70 -1.73
C GLU A 188 -1.00 -3.01 -2.03
N ALA A 189 -0.36 -3.33 -3.16
CA ALA A 189 0.89 -2.69 -3.57
C ALA A 189 0.72 -1.17 -3.76
N ILE A 190 -0.39 -0.72 -4.35
CA ILE A 190 -0.72 0.69 -4.52
C ILE A 190 -0.88 1.39 -3.17
N VAL A 191 -1.59 0.77 -2.22
CA VAL A 191 -1.78 1.34 -0.88
C VAL A 191 -0.48 1.34 -0.08
N ASN A 192 0.34 0.30 -0.17
CA ASN A 192 1.64 0.25 0.49
C ASN A 192 2.60 1.34 -0.03
N LEU A 193 2.58 1.62 -1.34
CA LEU A 193 3.32 2.74 -1.91
C LEU A 193 2.81 4.09 -1.37
N PHE A 194 1.50 4.25 -1.24
CA PHE A 194 0.89 5.44 -0.63
C PHE A 194 1.35 5.63 0.83
N ILE A 195 1.24 4.58 1.66
CA ILE A 195 1.63 4.61 3.08
C ILE A 195 3.12 4.96 3.22
N SER A 196 3.98 4.29 2.44
CA SER A 196 5.42 4.52 2.46
C SER A 196 5.78 5.93 2.00
N SER A 197 5.19 6.41 0.91
CA SER A 197 5.45 7.76 0.39
C SER A 197 5.03 8.84 1.39
N THR A 198 3.84 8.70 1.98
CA THR A 198 3.28 9.64 2.96
C THR A 198 4.16 9.71 4.21
N SER A 199 4.50 8.55 4.79
CA SER A 199 5.35 8.46 5.97
C SER A 199 6.76 9.01 5.72
N ASN A 200 7.36 8.68 4.57
CA ASN A 200 8.68 9.19 4.19
C ASN A 200 8.69 10.70 3.94
N SER A 201 7.62 11.25 3.36
CA SER A 201 7.47 12.69 3.18
C SER A 201 7.45 13.40 4.53
N PHE A 202 6.62 12.92 5.46
CA PHE A 202 6.53 13.46 6.82
C PHE A 202 7.86 13.37 7.57
N LYS A 203 8.51 12.21 7.53
CA LYS A 203 9.83 11.99 8.12
C LYS A 203 10.88 12.98 7.59
N ARG A 204 10.88 13.24 6.28
CA ARG A 204 11.78 14.24 5.67
C ARG A 204 11.48 15.65 6.17
N SER A 205 10.21 16.03 6.26
CA SER A 205 9.81 17.34 6.81
C SER A 205 10.25 17.49 8.26
N ALA A 206 10.00 16.49 9.11
CA ALA A 206 10.43 16.52 10.51
C ALA A 206 11.96 16.58 10.65
N ALA A 207 12.69 15.81 9.83
CA ALA A 207 14.16 15.86 9.80
C ALA A 207 14.70 17.22 9.33
N LEU A 208 14.03 17.87 8.37
CA LEU A 208 14.38 19.22 7.93
C LEU A 208 14.19 20.23 9.07
N ILE A 209 13.05 20.20 9.77
CA ILE A 209 12.81 21.07 10.92
C ILE A 209 13.88 20.86 12.00
N ARG A 210 14.21 19.61 12.33
CA ARG A 210 15.30 19.28 13.27
C ARG A 210 16.64 19.89 12.85
N ARG A 211 17.00 19.78 11.56
CA ARG A 211 18.26 20.34 11.03
C ARG A 211 18.28 21.86 11.01
N ILE A 212 17.15 22.51 10.75
CA ILE A 212 17.02 23.97 10.83
C ILE A 212 17.22 24.41 12.27
N LEU A 213 16.50 23.79 13.21
CA LEU A 213 16.66 24.09 14.63
C LEU A 213 18.08 23.79 15.11
N ALA A 214 18.73 22.72 14.64
CA ALA A 214 20.10 22.37 15.03
C ALA A 214 21.18 23.36 14.53
N ASN A 215 20.87 24.22 13.55
CA ASN A 215 21.81 25.22 13.03
C ASN A 215 21.40 26.67 13.38
N ASP A 216 20.12 26.92 13.60
CA ASP A 216 19.61 28.24 13.96
C ASP A 216 19.66 28.43 15.48
N GLN A 217 20.61 29.26 15.95
CA GLN A 217 20.72 29.55 17.38
C GLN A 217 19.62 30.48 17.88
N VAL A 218 19.08 31.38 17.03
CA VAL A 218 18.04 32.35 17.41
C VAL A 218 16.73 31.64 17.72
N LEU A 219 16.30 30.71 16.87
CA LEU A 219 15.08 29.92 17.09
C LEU A 219 15.18 29.07 18.36
N ARG A 220 16.35 28.50 18.65
CA ARG A 220 16.57 27.73 19.88
C ARG A 220 16.60 28.59 21.14
N GLY A 221 17.09 29.82 21.03
CA GLY A 221 17.11 30.81 22.11
C GLY A 221 15.73 31.38 22.44
N ALA A 222 14.87 31.57 21.43
CA ALA A 222 13.50 32.05 21.60
C ALA A 222 12.64 31.14 22.49
N HIS A 223 12.96 29.84 22.55
CA HIS A 223 12.29 28.85 23.40
C HIS A 223 13.11 28.47 24.66
N GLY A 224 14.17 29.21 24.99
CA GLY A 224 14.98 28.95 26.20
C GLY A 224 15.75 27.63 26.20
N THR A 225 15.84 26.94 25.05
CA THR A 225 16.41 25.58 24.97
C THR A 225 17.92 25.55 24.78
N ASN A 226 18.54 26.61 24.23
CA ASN A 226 19.98 26.66 23.94
C ASN A 226 20.74 27.80 24.63
N PHE A 227 20.12 28.96 24.84
CA PHE A 227 20.69 30.03 25.67
C PHE A 227 19.57 30.78 26.38
N TYR A 228 19.89 31.42 27.50
CA TYR A 228 18.98 32.29 28.22
C TYR A 228 19.62 33.66 28.43
N ALA A 229 18.79 34.70 28.42
CA ALA A 229 19.21 36.04 28.78
C ALA A 229 19.23 36.17 30.30
N THR A 230 20.34 36.66 30.84
CA THR A 230 20.48 37.00 32.26
C THR A 230 20.90 38.46 32.37
N VAL A 231 20.41 39.14 33.40
CA VAL A 231 20.79 40.52 33.70
C VAL A 231 22.05 40.47 34.54
N ASP A 232 23.12 41.12 34.08
CA ASP A 232 24.34 41.22 34.88
C ASP A 232 24.12 42.22 36.03
N THR A 233 23.92 41.69 37.24
CA THR A 233 23.79 42.50 38.46
C THR A 233 25.12 42.71 39.18
N THR A 234 26.23 42.18 38.63
CA THR A 234 27.54 42.16 39.33
C THR A 234 28.33 43.46 39.17
N GLN A 235 27.91 44.38 38.32
CA GLN A 235 28.55 45.70 38.20
C GLN A 235 27.76 46.76 38.97
N GLN A 236 28.40 47.38 39.96
CA GLN A 236 27.90 48.56 40.70
C GLN A 236 27.76 49.83 39.83
N THR A 237 27.95 49.72 38.51
CA THR A 237 27.81 50.81 37.54
C THR A 237 26.48 50.69 36.83
N SER A 238 25.83 51.82 36.56
CA SER A 238 24.49 52.01 35.98
C SER A 238 24.24 51.39 34.58
N ASP A 239 25.08 50.48 34.11
CA ASP A 239 24.92 49.73 32.86
C ASP A 239 24.44 48.31 33.17
N THR A 240 23.12 48.15 33.29
CA THR A 240 22.46 46.84 33.19
C THR A 240 22.66 46.27 31.78
N GLY A 241 23.69 45.44 31.60
CA GLY A 241 23.89 44.67 30.38
C GLY A 241 23.07 43.36 30.39
N VAL A 242 22.49 43.00 29.25
CA VAL A 242 21.92 41.66 29.02
C VAL A 242 23.04 40.72 28.57
N LYS A 243 23.32 39.67 29.35
CA LYS A 243 24.24 38.59 28.97
C LYS A 243 23.45 37.41 28.44
N PHE A 244 23.96 36.78 27.38
CA PHE A 244 23.44 35.50 26.90
C PHE A 244 24.33 34.39 27.44
N ALA A 245 23.76 33.48 28.22
CA ALA A 245 24.44 32.31 28.74
C ALA A 245 24.01 31.06 27.96
N PHE A 246 24.97 30.27 27.48
CA PHE A 246 24.67 28.99 26.84
C PHE A 246 24.18 27.97 27.86
N ARG A 247 23.16 27.22 27.47
CA ARG A 247 22.63 26.14 28.27
C ARG A 247 23.60 24.96 28.27
N THR A 248 23.84 24.46 29.48
CA THR A 248 24.57 23.21 29.72
C THR A 248 23.59 22.19 30.25
N ILE A 249 23.71 20.96 29.75
CA ILE A 249 23.00 19.80 30.25
C ILE A 249 24.04 18.95 30.98
N THR A 250 23.85 18.77 32.29
CA THR A 250 24.73 17.89 33.07
C THR A 250 24.28 16.46 32.83
N THR A 251 25.12 15.67 32.18
CA THR A 251 24.81 14.24 31.92
C THR A 251 24.86 13.43 33.22
N ALA A 252 24.31 12.21 33.20
CA ALA A 252 24.34 11.29 34.35
C ALA A 252 25.76 11.02 34.92
N ASN A 253 26.81 11.22 34.12
CA ASN A 253 28.21 11.08 34.54
C ASN A 253 28.82 12.37 35.10
N ASN A 254 28.00 13.39 35.38
CA ASN A 254 28.41 14.71 35.84
C ASN A 254 29.33 15.48 34.88
N THR A 255 29.35 15.07 33.60
CA THR A 255 30.05 15.76 32.51
C THR A 255 29.14 16.79 31.86
N PRO A 256 29.57 18.07 31.73
CA PRO A 256 28.76 19.10 31.09
C PRO A 256 28.68 18.85 29.57
N CYS A 257 27.47 18.78 29.06
CA CYS A 257 27.17 18.69 27.64
C CYS A 257 26.64 20.04 27.15
N TYR A 258 27.29 20.60 26.14
CA TYR A 258 27.00 21.95 25.66
C TYR A 258 26.17 21.91 24.39
N CYS A 259 24.97 22.48 24.45
CA CYS A 259 24.02 22.44 23.32
C CYS A 259 24.47 23.17 22.05
N TYR A 260 25.46 24.07 22.17
CA TYR A 260 26.07 24.73 21.02
C TYR A 260 27.13 23.86 20.32
N ILE A 261 27.67 22.83 21.00
CA ILE A 261 28.66 21.88 20.46
C ILE A 261 27.95 20.62 19.97
N ASP A 262 27.08 20.07 20.81
CA ASP A 262 26.39 18.81 20.58
C ASP A 262 24.89 18.99 20.79
N SER A 263 24.10 18.87 19.71
CA SER A 263 22.65 18.98 19.77
C SER A 263 21.97 17.74 20.36
N SER A 264 22.71 16.64 20.52
CA SER A 264 22.19 15.38 21.07
C SER A 264 22.23 15.31 22.60
N CYS A 265 22.77 16.34 23.27
CA CYS A 265 22.74 16.41 24.72
C CYS A 265 21.30 16.29 25.23
N ALA A 266 21.12 15.43 26.22
CA ALA A 266 19.85 15.23 26.88
C ALA A 266 20.04 14.77 28.32
N ASP A 267 19.05 15.08 29.16
CA ASP A 267 18.93 14.59 30.52
C ASP A 267 17.46 14.29 30.83
N VAL A 268 17.20 13.57 31.91
CA VAL A 268 15.84 13.25 32.33
C VAL A 268 15.10 14.51 32.81
N ALA A 269 13.80 14.56 32.55
CA ALA A 269 13.00 15.71 32.93
C ALA A 269 12.59 15.64 34.41
N TYR A 270 12.69 16.78 35.10
CA TYR A 270 12.24 16.94 36.48
C TYR A 270 11.28 18.12 36.59
N ILE A 271 10.24 17.96 37.40
CA ILE A 271 9.39 19.06 37.88
C ILE A 271 9.97 19.52 39.21
N GLN A 272 10.54 20.73 39.24
CA GLN A 272 11.11 21.29 40.46
C GLN A 272 9.99 21.71 41.43
N SER A 273 10.20 21.44 42.72
CA SER A 273 9.30 21.94 43.75
C SER A 273 9.56 23.43 44.01
N LEU A 274 8.49 24.18 44.28
CA LEU A 274 8.60 25.59 44.68
C LEU A 274 9.22 25.76 46.07
N ASN A 275 9.17 24.71 46.88
CA ASN A 275 9.90 24.66 48.13
C ASN A 275 11.31 24.10 47.84
N PRO A 276 12.38 24.89 48.01
CA PRO A 276 13.74 24.43 47.72
C PRO A 276 14.20 23.25 48.59
N ASN A 277 13.49 22.96 49.68
CA ASN A 277 13.76 21.81 50.55
C ASN A 277 12.99 20.54 50.17
N SER A 278 12.10 20.62 49.17
CA SER A 278 11.35 19.47 48.68
C SER A 278 12.07 18.81 47.50
N PRO A 279 12.07 17.48 47.40
CA PRO A 279 12.71 16.79 46.27
C PRO A 279 12.01 17.14 44.95
N SER A 280 12.79 17.23 43.88
CA SER A 280 12.27 17.38 42.52
C SER A 280 11.59 16.08 42.06
N LEU A 281 10.47 16.19 41.35
CA LEU A 281 9.72 15.05 40.84
C LEU A 281 10.24 14.63 39.47
N LEU A 282 10.75 13.41 39.35
CA LEU A 282 11.14 12.83 38.06
C LEU A 282 9.90 12.60 37.18
N VAL A 283 9.99 12.97 35.89
CA VAL A 283 8.94 12.72 34.90
C VAL A 283 9.30 11.46 34.10
N PRO A 284 8.64 10.31 34.34
CA PRO A 284 9.05 9.03 33.76
C PRO A 284 9.04 9.05 32.22
N GLY A 285 10.17 8.71 31.62
CA GLY A 285 10.27 8.57 30.17
C GLY A 285 10.23 9.89 29.39
N VAL A 286 10.29 11.04 30.06
CA VAL A 286 10.44 12.36 29.41
C VAL A 286 11.87 12.85 29.62
N TYR A 287 12.46 13.36 28.55
CA TYR A 287 13.81 13.89 28.54
C TYR A 287 13.80 15.32 28.03
N VAL A 288 14.77 16.09 28.49
CA VAL A 288 15.03 17.47 28.08
C VAL A 288 16.36 17.47 27.36
N GLY A 289 16.32 17.84 26.09
CA GLY A 289 17.49 18.03 25.24
C GLY A 289 17.67 19.48 24.81
N CYS A 290 18.59 19.68 23.86
CA CYS A 290 18.95 21.01 23.34
C CYS A 290 17.89 21.70 22.49
N SER A 291 16.82 21.00 22.14
CA SER A 291 15.62 21.57 21.52
C SER A 291 14.39 20.78 21.94
N ILE A 292 13.20 21.38 21.81
CA ILE A 292 11.92 20.70 22.10
C ILE A 292 11.76 19.45 21.22
N ILE A 293 12.18 19.51 19.94
CA ILE A 293 12.04 18.37 19.04
C ILE A 293 13.02 17.25 19.39
N GLU A 294 14.28 17.55 19.73
CA GLU A 294 15.21 16.51 20.18
C GLU A 294 14.74 15.88 21.49
N SER A 295 14.24 16.69 22.42
CA SER A 295 13.59 16.25 23.67
C SER A 295 12.45 15.27 23.37
N LEU A 296 11.59 15.64 22.42
CA LEU A 296 10.45 14.82 22.02
C LEU A 296 10.90 13.50 21.39
N TYR A 297 11.89 13.52 20.48
CA TYR A 297 12.32 12.34 19.73
C TYR A 297 12.88 11.22 20.61
N ILE A 298 13.58 11.59 21.69
CA ILE A 298 14.18 10.65 22.65
C ILE A 298 13.23 10.29 23.80
N SER A 299 12.19 11.10 24.03
CA SER A 299 11.16 10.83 25.04
C SER A 299 10.26 9.67 24.64
N THR A 300 9.44 9.21 25.58
CA THR A 300 8.49 8.10 25.43
C THR A 300 7.13 8.52 25.97
N LEU A 301 6.10 7.69 25.76
CA LEU A 301 4.76 7.96 26.27
C LEU A 301 4.53 7.42 27.69
N GLN A 302 5.55 6.87 28.35
CA GLN A 302 5.45 6.18 29.64
C GLN A 302 4.68 6.98 30.70
N VAL A 303 4.96 8.28 30.82
CA VAL A 303 4.33 9.19 31.79
C VAL A 303 2.80 9.18 31.73
N PHE A 304 2.22 9.04 30.53
CA PHE A 304 0.77 9.09 30.34
C PHE A 304 0.06 7.80 30.77
N TYR A 305 0.81 6.72 30.99
CA TYR A 305 0.29 5.44 31.45
C TYR A 305 0.57 5.18 32.95
N ASP A 306 1.16 6.14 33.66
CA ASP A 306 1.55 6.02 35.07
C ASP A 306 0.55 6.74 35.98
N SER A 307 -0.30 5.96 36.65
CA SER A 307 -1.31 6.49 37.58
C SER A 307 -0.70 7.15 38.82
N ALA A 308 0.45 6.69 39.29
CA ALA A 308 1.11 7.26 40.47
C ALA A 308 1.69 8.64 40.12
N PHE A 309 2.31 8.77 38.95
CA PHE A 309 2.79 10.07 38.46
C PHE A 309 1.63 11.05 38.27
N ILE A 310 0.55 10.65 37.57
CA ILE A 310 -0.60 11.54 37.34
C ILE A 310 -1.22 12.01 38.66
N ALA A 311 -1.34 11.13 39.66
CA ALA A 311 -1.83 11.51 40.99
C ALA A 311 -0.91 12.52 41.70
N SER A 312 0.40 12.45 41.47
CA SER A 312 1.38 13.37 42.08
C SER A 312 1.31 14.80 41.53
N LEU A 313 0.70 15.02 40.37
CA LEU A 313 0.54 16.35 39.77
C LEU A 313 -0.49 17.23 40.51
N ASN A 314 -1.23 16.68 41.47
CA ASN A 314 -2.23 17.39 42.30
C ASN A 314 -3.22 18.22 41.46
N ILE A 315 -3.67 17.65 40.34
CA ILE A 315 -4.58 18.30 39.40
C ILE A 315 -5.96 18.43 40.05
N PRO A 316 -6.67 19.56 39.87
CA PRO A 316 -8.02 19.75 40.39
C PRO A 316 -8.97 18.60 39.98
N SER A 317 -9.80 18.15 40.92
CA SER A 317 -10.68 16.98 40.76
C SER A 317 -11.76 17.13 39.68
N ASN A 318 -12.01 18.35 39.20
CA ASN A 318 -12.92 18.65 38.10
C ASN A 318 -12.29 18.46 36.71
N VAL A 319 -11.00 18.11 36.62
CA VAL A 319 -10.30 17.86 35.35
C VAL A 319 -10.29 16.35 35.08
N PRO A 320 -10.79 15.88 33.92
CA PRO A 320 -10.87 14.45 33.60
C PRO A 320 -9.52 13.89 33.13
N VAL A 321 -8.47 14.04 33.94
CA VAL A 321 -7.15 13.47 33.66
C VAL A 321 -7.11 12.03 34.15
N VAL A 322 -7.13 11.10 33.21
CA VAL A 322 -7.01 9.67 33.48
C VAL A 322 -5.80 9.09 32.76
N PRO A 323 -5.13 8.07 33.32
CA PRO A 323 -4.06 7.39 32.61
C PRO A 323 -4.57 6.80 31.29
N LEU A 324 -3.71 6.82 30.27
CA LEU A 324 -3.95 6.10 29.02
C LEU A 324 -4.13 4.60 29.31
N ASN A 325 -4.95 3.96 28.50
CA ASN A 325 -5.36 2.59 28.75
C ASN A 325 -4.36 1.60 28.15
N ARG A 326 -3.67 0.84 29.01
CA ARG A 326 -2.72 -0.20 28.60
C ARG A 326 -3.38 -1.41 27.93
N THR A 327 -4.69 -1.58 28.04
CA THR A 327 -5.41 -2.70 27.43
C THR A 327 -5.82 -2.45 25.99
N VAL A 328 -5.75 -1.20 25.52
CA VAL A 328 -5.97 -0.87 24.11
C VAL A 328 -4.78 -1.39 23.30
N PRO A 329 -4.99 -2.22 22.27
CA PRO A 329 -3.90 -2.70 21.43
C PRO A 329 -3.14 -1.54 20.80
N SER A 330 -1.82 -1.59 20.89
CA SER A 330 -0.92 -0.66 20.22
C SER A 330 0.27 -1.45 19.69
N ARG A 331 0.74 -1.07 18.49
CA ARG A 331 2.00 -1.61 17.94
C ARG A 331 3.23 -1.03 18.64
N TYR A 332 3.07 -0.02 19.47
CA TYR A 332 4.14 0.66 20.19
C TYR A 332 4.13 0.26 21.67
N ASN A 333 5.27 -0.19 22.18
CA ASN A 333 5.46 -0.28 23.63
C ASN A 333 5.47 1.14 24.24
N THR A 334 5.06 1.26 25.50
CA THR A 334 5.14 2.48 26.33
C THR A 334 6.54 3.09 26.40
N THR A 335 7.59 2.28 26.22
CA THR A 335 9.00 2.70 26.21
C THR A 335 9.53 2.99 24.79
N THR A 336 8.69 2.87 23.76
CA THR A 336 9.09 3.21 22.38
C THR A 336 9.44 4.70 22.31
N PRO A 337 10.60 5.07 21.74
CA PRO A 337 10.92 6.47 21.52
C PRO A 337 9.87 7.14 20.63
N LEU A 338 9.37 8.28 21.07
CA LEU A 338 8.39 9.10 20.37
C LEU A 338 8.85 9.48 18.97
N GLY A 339 10.16 9.64 18.73
CA GLY A 339 10.70 9.83 17.38
C GLY A 339 10.27 8.72 16.41
N SER A 340 10.23 7.47 16.86
CA SER A 340 9.78 6.34 16.03
C SER A 340 8.27 6.38 15.77
N ILE A 341 7.48 6.86 16.73
CA ILE A 341 6.02 7.01 16.60
C ILE A 341 5.69 8.18 15.66
N ILE A 342 6.41 9.31 15.81
CA ILE A 342 6.31 10.50 14.96
C ILE A 342 6.64 10.16 13.51
N GLU A 343 7.75 9.45 13.26
CA GLU A 343 8.14 9.04 11.91
C GLU A 343 7.14 8.08 11.24
N GLN A 344 6.21 7.52 12.01
CA GLN A 344 5.12 6.66 11.56
C GLN A 344 3.74 7.35 11.70
N LEU A 345 3.71 8.69 11.75
CA LEU A 345 2.49 9.51 11.76
C LEU A 345 1.53 9.23 12.94
N PHE A 346 2.01 8.64 14.03
CA PHE A 346 1.16 8.12 15.11
C PHE A 346 0.09 7.12 14.65
N VAL A 347 0.22 6.55 13.44
CA VAL A 347 -0.74 5.59 12.93
C VAL A 347 -0.47 4.22 13.56
N GLU A 348 -1.52 3.61 14.08
CA GLU A 348 -1.54 2.25 14.62
C GLU A 348 -1.81 1.26 13.48
N ASP A 349 -2.89 1.48 12.74
CA ASP A 349 -3.34 0.66 11.61
C ASP A 349 -3.89 1.57 10.49
N TRP A 350 -3.75 1.14 9.23
CA TRP A 350 -4.26 1.86 8.07
C TRP A 350 -5.64 1.38 7.59
N ASN A 351 -6.17 0.28 8.17
CA ASN A 351 -7.45 -0.38 7.85
C ASN A 351 -7.92 -0.16 6.40
N THR A 352 -7.54 -1.09 5.52
CA THR A 352 -7.73 -0.95 4.08
C THR A 352 -8.79 -1.92 3.58
N THR A 353 -9.65 -1.47 2.68
CA THR A 353 -10.62 -2.33 1.99
C THR A 353 -10.56 -2.13 0.48
N TYR A 354 -10.79 -3.23 -0.24
CA TYR A 354 -10.68 -3.30 -1.70
C TYR A 354 -11.95 -3.93 -2.27
N ALA A 355 -12.57 -3.28 -3.25
CA ALA A 355 -13.81 -3.73 -3.86
C ALA A 355 -13.61 -4.01 -5.35
N PHE A 356 -13.42 -5.28 -5.71
CA PHE A 356 -13.28 -5.68 -7.12
C PHE A 356 -14.51 -5.33 -7.96
N GLU A 357 -15.70 -5.47 -7.38
CA GLU A 357 -16.96 -5.10 -8.03
C GLU A 357 -16.99 -3.63 -8.44
N ASP A 358 -16.64 -2.73 -7.53
CA ASP A 358 -16.61 -1.30 -7.81
C ASP A 358 -15.53 -0.95 -8.86
N TYR A 359 -14.39 -1.64 -8.82
CA TYR A 359 -13.38 -1.53 -9.87
C TYR A 359 -13.91 -1.99 -11.22
N TYR A 360 -14.58 -3.13 -11.29
CA TYR A 360 -15.13 -3.69 -12.52
C TYR A 360 -16.20 -2.78 -13.14
N ILE A 361 -17.10 -2.25 -12.31
CA ILE A 361 -18.09 -1.22 -12.70
C ILE A 361 -17.37 0.02 -13.22
N GLY A 362 -16.28 0.43 -12.56
CA GLY A 362 -15.44 1.55 -12.98
C GLY A 362 -14.75 1.34 -14.33
N CYS A 363 -14.21 0.14 -14.59
CA CYS A 363 -13.57 -0.23 -15.86
C CYS A 363 -14.58 -0.27 -17.03
N GLN A 364 -15.81 -0.71 -16.75
CA GLN A 364 -16.92 -0.76 -17.70
C GLN A 364 -16.51 -1.46 -19.02
N PRO A 365 -16.29 -2.78 -19.01
CA PRO A 365 -15.83 -3.48 -20.21
C PRO A 365 -16.86 -3.41 -21.34
N SER A 366 -16.43 -3.06 -22.55
CA SER A 366 -17.30 -2.99 -23.73
C SER A 366 -17.65 -4.38 -24.25
N SER A 367 -16.66 -5.27 -24.25
CA SER A 367 -16.79 -6.66 -24.65
C SER A 367 -15.82 -7.54 -23.89
N CYS A 368 -16.04 -8.85 -23.90
CA CYS A 368 -15.08 -9.85 -23.46
C CYS A 368 -14.93 -10.90 -24.54
N SER A 369 -13.68 -11.26 -24.84
CA SER A 369 -13.35 -12.33 -25.77
C SER A 369 -12.62 -13.46 -25.06
N TYR A 370 -12.93 -14.70 -25.41
CA TYR A 370 -12.26 -15.88 -24.89
C TYR A 370 -12.12 -16.94 -25.98
N ILE A 371 -11.16 -17.84 -25.79
CA ILE A 371 -10.81 -18.87 -26.76
C ILE A 371 -11.43 -20.21 -26.35
N VAL A 372 -12.14 -20.84 -27.29
CA VAL A 372 -12.68 -22.21 -27.16
C VAL A 372 -12.13 -23.11 -28.26
N GLN A 373 -12.00 -24.40 -27.95
CA GLN A 373 -11.70 -25.43 -28.94
C GLN A 373 -13.01 -26.09 -29.37
N ILE A 374 -13.31 -26.07 -30.67
CA ILE A 374 -14.51 -26.71 -31.25
C ILE A 374 -14.10 -27.74 -32.31
N ARG A 375 -14.90 -28.82 -32.44
CA ARG A 375 -14.73 -29.78 -33.52
C ARG A 375 -15.20 -29.17 -34.85
N ARG A 376 -14.51 -29.49 -35.94
CA ARG A 376 -14.89 -29.07 -37.30
C ARG A 376 -16.17 -29.81 -37.73
N GLU A 377 -17.12 -29.08 -38.31
CA GLU A 377 -18.37 -29.66 -38.80
C GLU A 377 -18.14 -30.43 -40.12
N THR A 378 -18.90 -31.50 -40.34
CA THR A 378 -18.76 -32.41 -41.50
C THR A 378 -18.97 -31.73 -42.86
N VAL A 379 -19.68 -30.60 -42.92
CA VAL A 379 -19.95 -29.87 -44.16
C VAL A 379 -18.72 -29.12 -44.68
N GLU A 380 -17.86 -28.62 -43.79
CA GLU A 380 -16.56 -28.03 -44.16
C GLU A 380 -15.53 -29.11 -44.61
N ILE A 381 -15.77 -30.39 -44.30
CA ILE A 381 -14.88 -31.52 -44.64
C ILE A 381 -14.99 -31.90 -46.13
N LEU A 382 -16.17 -31.70 -46.73
CA LEU A 382 -16.46 -32.13 -48.11
C LEU A 382 -16.16 -31.04 -49.16
N THR A 383 -16.06 -29.78 -48.76
CA THR A 383 -15.86 -28.63 -49.67
C THR A 383 -14.50 -28.61 -50.39
N PRO A 384 -13.39 -29.12 -49.81
CA PRO A 384 -12.10 -29.22 -50.51
C PRO A 384 -11.96 -30.47 -51.40
N VAL A 385 -12.89 -31.43 -51.28
CA VAL A 385 -12.80 -32.77 -51.91
C VAL A 385 -13.71 -32.90 -53.14
N LEU A 386 -14.70 -32.01 -53.28
CA LEU A 386 -15.49 -31.76 -54.50
C LEU A 386 -14.80 -30.72 -55.37
#